data_AF-A0A2M7F616-F1
#
_entry.id   AF-A0A2M7F616-F1
#
_cell.length_a   1.000
_cell.length_b   1.000
_cell.length_c   1.000
_cell.angle_alpha   90.00
_cell.angle_beta   90.00
_cell.angle_gamma   90.00
#
_symmetry.space_group_name_H-M   'P 1'
#
loop_
_entity.id
_entity.type
_entity.pdbx_description
1 polymer ?
#
loop_
_entity_poly.entity_id
_entity_poly.type
_entity_poly.pdbx_seq_one_letter_code
_entity_poly.pdbx_strand_id
1 'polypeptide(L)'
;MISPAGTGYRAEPSRVFGLPSMIEIPHRLIEKILMHAGERHPDECCGILIGRVQGAEGVKRAEEVRRTENAEIHGRDSYLIHGREFLSADRAARSRGLEIIGFYHSHPGCPSIPSERDHARAWQGYSYLIVSLRENGMPECRSWALDADGRRLREEEIREIFEDGSGGK
;
A
#
# COMPACT_ATOMS: atom_id res chain seq x y z
N MET A 1 27.14 -42.68 -31.73
CA MET A 1 27.83 -41.44 -31.32
C MET A 1 26.87 -40.65 -30.43
N ILE A 2 27.27 -40.45 -29.17
CA ILE A 2 26.85 -39.44 -28.18
C ILE A 2 25.42 -39.54 -27.56
N SER A 3 25.37 -39.96 -26.29
CA SER A 3 24.50 -39.46 -25.19
C SER A 3 25.30 -38.42 -24.35
N PRO A 4 24.81 -37.76 -23.27
CA PRO A 4 23.47 -37.42 -22.74
C PRO A 4 23.33 -35.94 -22.23
N ALA A 5 22.23 -35.64 -21.50
CA ALA A 5 22.01 -34.52 -20.54
C ALA A 5 21.65 -33.13 -21.14
N GLY A 6 20.78 -32.31 -20.55
CA GLY A 6 20.04 -32.36 -19.29
C GLY A 6 19.31 -31.03 -19.05
N THR A 7 18.61 -30.95 -17.91
CA THR A 7 18.23 -29.72 -17.20
C THR A 7 17.12 -28.88 -17.87
N GLY A 8 15.87 -28.89 -17.43
CA GLY A 8 15.44 -28.70 -16.05
C GLY A 8 15.31 -27.21 -15.75
N TYR A 9 14.15 -26.61 -16.05
CA TYR A 9 13.63 -25.49 -15.26
C TYR A 9 12.10 -25.46 -15.36
N ARG A 10 11.47 -26.26 -14.50
CA ARG A 10 10.11 -26.02 -14.06
C ARG A 10 10.21 -24.94 -12.98
N ALA A 11 9.95 -23.70 -13.33
CA ALA A 11 9.55 -22.70 -12.35
C ALA A 11 8.04 -22.51 -12.51
N GLU A 12 7.28 -23.39 -11.87
CA GLU A 12 5.95 -23.03 -11.45
C GLU A 12 6.13 -21.91 -10.42
N PRO A 13 5.53 -20.72 -10.57
CA PRO A 13 5.48 -19.79 -9.47
C PRO A 13 4.61 -20.45 -8.40
N SER A 14 5.25 -20.98 -7.36
CA SER A 14 4.60 -21.32 -6.11
C SER A 14 4.13 -20.03 -5.46
N ARG A 15 3.05 -19.45 -5.99
CA ARG A 15 2.21 -18.52 -5.26
C ARG A 15 1.58 -19.34 -4.16
N VAL A 16 2.08 -19.16 -2.94
CA VAL A 16 1.51 -19.81 -1.76
C VAL A 16 0.11 -19.22 -1.59
N PHE A 17 -0.89 -20.00 -1.99
CA PHE A 17 -2.29 -19.67 -1.76
C PHE A 17 -2.55 -19.75 -0.25
N GLY A 18 -2.80 -18.61 0.39
CA GLY A 18 -3.35 -18.55 1.74
C GLY A 18 -2.42 -18.04 2.85
N LEU A 19 -1.21 -17.56 2.56
CA LEU A 19 -0.48 -16.76 3.55
C LEU A 19 -1.12 -15.36 3.66
N PRO A 20 -1.23 -14.81 4.89
CA PRO A 20 -1.63 -13.43 5.06
C PRO A 20 -0.65 -12.53 4.29
N SER A 21 -1.19 -11.61 3.49
CA SER A 21 -0.38 -10.59 2.84
C SER A 21 0.26 -9.72 3.94
N MET A 22 1.47 -9.24 3.71
CA MET A 22 2.20 -8.38 4.63
C MET A 22 2.78 -7.16 3.91
N ILE A 23 2.67 -6.01 4.55
CA ILE A 23 3.36 -4.78 4.17
C ILE A 23 4.27 -4.28 5.30
N GLU A 24 5.53 -4.05 4.98
CA GLU A 24 6.49 -3.41 5.86
C GLU A 24 6.49 -1.90 5.62
N ILE A 25 6.23 -1.12 6.67
CA ILE A 25 6.17 0.34 6.59
C ILE A 25 7.07 0.94 7.66
N PRO A 26 8.10 1.74 7.30
CA PRO A 26 8.88 2.50 8.27
C PRO A 26 7.98 3.42 9.11
N HIS A 27 8.22 3.47 10.42
CA HIS A 27 7.45 4.31 11.36
C HIS A 27 7.33 5.76 10.86
N ARG A 28 8.44 6.34 10.39
CA ARG A 28 8.49 7.69 9.79
C ARG A 28 7.52 7.91 8.63
N LEU A 29 7.14 6.86 7.89
CA LEU A 29 6.17 6.96 6.80
C LEU A 29 4.74 6.91 7.34
N ILE A 30 4.48 6.10 8.38
CA ILE A 30 3.20 6.12 9.09
C ILE A 30 2.96 7.52 9.67
N GLU A 31 3.94 8.10 10.35
CA GLU A 31 3.85 9.47 10.88
C GLU A 31 3.53 10.51 9.80
N LYS A 32 4.17 10.42 8.63
CA LYS A 32 3.89 11.32 7.49
C LYS A 32 2.46 11.20 6.98
N ILE A 33 1.92 9.98 6.96
CA ILE A 33 0.54 9.70 6.55
C ILE A 33 -0.44 10.24 7.59
N LEU A 34 -0.19 10.00 8.88
CA LEU A 34 -1.01 10.52 9.99
C LEU A 34 -1.04 12.05 9.98
N MET A 35 0.12 12.68 9.79
CA MET A 35 0.24 14.13 9.67
C MET A 35 -0.59 14.66 8.49
N HIS A 36 -0.51 14.01 7.32
CA HIS A 36 -1.31 14.39 6.15
C HIS A 36 -2.82 14.28 6.41
N ALA A 37 -3.26 13.20 7.07
CA ALA A 37 -4.65 13.03 7.45
C ALA A 37 -5.11 14.13 8.42
N GLY A 38 -4.28 14.47 9.41
CA GLY A 38 -4.58 15.54 10.38
C GLY A 38 -4.68 16.92 9.75
N GLU A 39 -3.79 17.25 8.80
CA GLU A 39 -3.81 18.51 8.05
C GLU A 39 -5.07 18.68 7.18
N ARG A 40 -5.66 17.58 6.69
CA ARG A 40 -6.81 17.61 5.78
C ARG A 40 -8.15 17.46 6.47
N HIS A 41 -8.16 17.02 7.72
CA HIS A 41 -9.37 16.88 8.54
C HIS A 41 -10.20 18.19 8.56
N PRO A 42 -11.53 18.13 8.37
CA PRO A 42 -12.41 16.95 8.35
C PRO A 42 -12.57 16.27 6.98
N ASP A 43 -11.83 16.68 5.96
CA ASP A 43 -11.91 16.05 4.63
C ASP A 43 -10.98 14.83 4.52
N GLU A 44 -11.33 13.90 3.62
CA GLU A 44 -10.45 12.77 3.29
C GLU A 44 -9.18 13.22 2.57
N CYS A 45 -8.04 12.68 3.00
CA CYS A 45 -6.78 12.75 2.29
C CYS A 45 -6.50 11.43 1.56
N CYS A 46 -5.65 11.49 0.52
CA CYS A 46 -5.15 10.28 -0.13
C CYS A 46 -3.72 10.44 -0.64
N GLY A 47 -3.09 9.32 -0.97
CA GLY A 47 -1.79 9.31 -1.62
C GLY A 47 -1.30 7.93 -2.00
N ILE A 48 -0.06 7.89 -2.45
CA ILE A 48 0.56 6.73 -3.10
C ILE A 48 1.69 6.20 -2.21
N LEU A 49 1.73 4.88 -2.04
CA LEU A 49 2.84 4.15 -1.40
C LEU A 49 3.79 3.65 -2.49
N ILE A 50 5.07 4.02 -2.37
CA ILE A 50 6.13 3.66 -3.32
C ILE A 50 7.16 2.82 -2.59
N GLY A 51 7.61 1.74 -3.23
CA GLY A 51 8.51 0.79 -2.60
C GLY A 51 8.92 -0.34 -3.51
N ARG A 52 9.04 -1.54 -2.94
CA ARG A 52 9.45 -2.76 -3.64
C ARG A 52 8.63 -3.96 -3.15
N VAL A 53 8.42 -4.93 -4.03
CA VAL A 53 7.99 -6.28 -3.64
C VAL A 53 9.22 -7.18 -3.47
N GLN A 54 9.33 -7.89 -2.35
CA GLN A 54 10.49 -8.70 -1.97
C GLN A 54 10.11 -10.15 -1.63
N GLY A 55 11.05 -11.07 -1.88
CA GLY A 55 10.92 -12.49 -1.53
C GLY A 55 9.91 -13.26 -2.38
N ALA A 56 9.93 -14.59 -2.25
CA ALA A 56 8.99 -15.47 -2.95
C ALA A 56 7.54 -15.30 -2.48
N GLU A 57 7.36 -14.79 -1.25
CA GLU A 57 6.05 -14.53 -0.63
C GLU A 57 5.45 -13.18 -1.06
N GLY A 58 6.21 -12.33 -1.76
CA GLY A 58 5.71 -11.06 -2.28
C GLY A 58 5.47 -10.00 -1.20
N VAL A 59 6.34 -9.94 -0.18
CA VAL A 59 6.26 -8.93 0.89
C VAL A 59 6.47 -7.54 0.30
N LYS A 60 5.53 -6.63 0.52
CA LYS A 60 5.63 -5.24 0.07
C LYS A 60 6.40 -4.44 1.11
N ARG A 61 7.41 -3.69 0.70
CA ARG A 61 8.16 -2.79 1.59
C ARG A 61 8.06 -1.36 1.09
N ALA A 62 7.44 -0.50 1.89
CA ALA A 62 7.33 0.92 1.59
C ALA A 62 8.65 1.65 1.84
N GLU A 63 9.04 2.51 0.91
CA GLU A 63 10.23 3.36 1.01
C GLU A 63 9.87 4.85 1.02
N GLU A 64 8.78 5.20 0.32
CA GLU A 64 8.29 6.57 0.16
C GLU A 64 6.76 6.63 0.18
N VAL A 65 6.27 7.78 0.64
CA VAL A 65 4.85 8.17 0.56
C VAL A 65 4.77 9.46 -0.24
N ARG A 66 3.91 9.47 -1.27
CA ARG A 66 3.60 10.67 -2.05
C ARG A 66 2.16 11.10 -1.76
N ARG A 67 2.01 12.28 -1.16
CA ARG A 67 0.70 12.94 -0.98
C ARG A 67 0.10 13.26 -2.35
N THR A 68 -1.20 13.09 -2.49
CA THR A 68 -1.95 13.52 -3.68
C THR A 68 -3.13 14.37 -3.27
N GLU A 69 -3.53 15.30 -4.14
CA GLU A 69 -4.83 15.96 -3.98
C GLU A 69 -5.94 14.94 -4.18
N ASN A 70 -6.95 14.98 -3.31
CA ASN A 70 -8.15 14.19 -3.54
C ASN A 70 -8.89 14.77 -4.75
N ALA A 71 -8.91 14.00 -5.84
CA ALA A 71 -9.54 14.37 -7.10
C ALA A 71 -11.07 14.25 -7.08
N GLU A 72 -11.63 13.74 -5.99
CA GLU A 72 -13.06 13.55 -5.84
C GLU A 72 -13.76 14.90 -5.61
N ILE A 73 -14.69 15.23 -6.50
CA ILE A 73 -15.43 16.50 -6.48
C ILE A 73 -16.78 16.33 -5.75
N HIS A 74 -17.26 15.08 -5.59
CA HIS A 74 -18.59 14.76 -5.10
C HIS A 74 -18.58 13.67 -4.02
N GLY A 75 -18.17 14.04 -2.81
CA GLY A 75 -18.33 13.21 -1.62
C GLY A 75 -17.24 13.49 -0.59
N ARG A 76 -17.64 13.71 0.67
CA ARG A 76 -16.70 13.78 1.79
C ARG A 76 -16.10 12.42 2.14
N ASP A 77 -16.73 11.34 1.68
CA ASP A 77 -16.41 9.95 2.04
C ASP A 77 -15.89 9.14 0.84
N SER A 78 -15.10 9.77 -0.04
CA SER A 78 -14.41 9.04 -1.10
C SER A 78 -13.16 9.75 -1.60
N TYR A 79 -12.17 8.95 -2.01
CA TYR A 79 -10.94 9.43 -2.63
C TYR A 79 -10.78 8.97 -4.07
N LEU A 80 -10.14 9.81 -4.88
CA LEU A 80 -9.69 9.49 -6.22
C LEU A 80 -8.28 10.04 -6.43
N ILE A 81 -7.38 9.19 -6.92
CA ILE A 81 -6.06 9.64 -7.35
C ILE A 81 -6.17 9.99 -8.84
N HIS A 82 -5.84 11.23 -9.20
CA HIS A 82 -5.83 11.63 -10.61
C HIS A 82 -4.87 10.74 -11.40
N GLY A 83 -5.29 10.27 -12.59
CA GLY A 83 -4.44 9.45 -13.47
C GLY A 83 -3.10 10.11 -13.82
N ARG A 84 -3.03 11.45 -13.85
CA ARG A 84 -1.79 12.20 -14.02
C ARG A 84 -0.81 12.02 -12.85
N GLU A 85 -1.33 12.00 -11.62
CA GLU A 85 -0.54 11.81 -10.41
C GLU A 85 -0.02 10.37 -10.35
N PHE A 86 -0.89 9.40 -10.67
CA PHE A 86 -0.51 8.00 -10.79
C PHE A 86 0.62 7.81 -11.81
N LEU A 87 0.46 8.32 -13.04
CA LEU A 87 1.45 8.15 -14.10
C LEU A 87 2.77 8.88 -13.78
N SER A 88 2.69 10.05 -13.15
CA SER A 88 3.86 10.79 -12.67
C SER A 88 4.61 10.00 -11.60
N ALA A 89 3.89 9.46 -10.62
CA ALA A 89 4.46 8.66 -9.54
C ALA A 89 5.07 7.36 -10.05
N ASP A 90 4.38 6.63 -10.92
CA ASP A 90 4.87 5.38 -11.52
C ASP A 90 6.17 5.63 -12.30
N ARG A 91 6.21 6.68 -13.13
CA ARG A 91 7.43 7.04 -13.88
C ARG A 91 8.60 7.38 -12.94
N ALA A 92 8.37 8.17 -11.90
CA ALA A 92 9.39 8.58 -10.94
C ALA A 92 9.85 7.44 -10.02
N ALA A 93 8.97 6.49 -9.72
CA ALA A 93 9.32 5.26 -9.00
C ALA A 93 10.23 4.39 -9.87
N ARG A 94 9.81 4.12 -11.11
CA ARG A 94 10.56 3.26 -12.05
C ARG A 94 11.96 3.80 -12.35
N SER A 95 12.14 5.12 -12.46
CA SER A 95 13.46 5.70 -12.69
C SER A 95 14.45 5.46 -11.54
N ARG A 96 13.97 5.03 -10.37
CA ARG A 96 14.77 4.65 -9.18
C ARG A 96 14.75 3.15 -8.90
N GLY A 97 14.21 2.36 -9.82
CA GLY A 97 14.00 0.93 -9.64
C GLY A 97 12.99 0.60 -8.53
N LEU A 98 12.06 1.51 -8.25
CA LEU A 98 10.94 1.33 -7.33
C LEU A 98 9.64 1.15 -8.11
N GLU A 99 8.59 0.73 -7.42
CA GLU A 99 7.23 0.60 -7.97
C GLU A 99 6.19 1.19 -7.03
N ILE A 100 4.99 1.46 -7.55
CA ILE A 100 3.82 1.73 -6.71
C ILE A 100 3.40 0.39 -6.10
N ILE A 101 3.40 0.31 -4.77
CA ILE A 101 3.02 -0.90 -4.03
C ILE A 101 1.64 -0.77 -3.37
N GLY A 102 1.05 0.43 -3.39
CA GLY A 102 -0.24 0.66 -2.80
C GLY A 102 -0.65 2.12 -2.75
N PHE A 103 -1.74 2.35 -2.04
CA PHE A 103 -2.36 3.64 -1.84
C PHE A 103 -2.73 3.78 -0.37
N TYR A 104 -2.88 5.02 0.08
CA TYR A 104 -3.46 5.30 1.38
C TYR A 104 -4.57 6.34 1.26
N HIS A 105 -5.51 6.29 2.19
CA HIS A 105 -6.49 7.35 2.42
C HIS A 105 -6.90 7.40 3.89
N SER A 106 -7.54 8.48 4.29
CA SER A 106 -8.08 8.62 5.64
C SER A 106 -9.60 8.47 5.64
N HIS A 107 -10.16 7.96 6.73
CA HIS A 107 -11.59 7.94 7.05
C HIS A 107 -11.85 8.85 8.27
N PRO A 108 -12.24 10.12 8.08
CA PRO A 108 -12.59 11.03 9.17
C PRO A 108 -13.78 10.50 9.98
N GLY A 109 -13.60 10.28 11.29
CA GLY A 109 -14.67 9.82 12.19
C GLY A 109 -15.20 8.40 11.93
N CYS A 110 -14.69 7.67 10.94
CA CYS A 110 -15.12 6.32 10.58
C CYS A 110 -14.02 5.28 10.82
N PRO A 111 -14.35 3.99 11.05
CA PRO A 111 -13.35 2.93 11.21
C PRO A 111 -12.43 2.78 9.99
N SER A 112 -11.21 2.27 10.20
CA SER A 112 -10.22 1.97 9.14
C SER A 112 -10.54 0.66 8.38
N ILE A 113 -11.80 0.49 8.00
CA ILE A 113 -12.33 -0.66 7.24
C ILE A 113 -12.76 -0.15 5.85
N PRO A 114 -12.44 -0.84 4.75
CA PRO A 114 -12.81 -0.41 3.41
C PRO A 114 -14.32 -0.37 3.25
N SER A 115 -14.81 0.68 2.61
CA SER A 115 -16.18 0.78 2.12
C SER A 115 -16.40 -0.11 0.89
N GLU A 116 -17.65 -0.30 0.49
CA GLU A 116 -17.97 -0.98 -0.78
C GLU A 116 -17.34 -0.29 -2.00
N ARG A 117 -17.19 1.05 -1.93
CA ARG A 117 -16.56 1.84 -2.99
C ARG A 117 -15.06 1.59 -3.08
N ASP A 118 -14.38 1.44 -1.94
CA ASP A 118 -12.97 1.08 -1.89
C ASP A 118 -12.74 -0.30 -2.49
N HIS A 119 -13.63 -1.24 -2.15
CA HIS A 119 -13.58 -2.59 -2.71
C HIS A 119 -13.76 -2.59 -4.24
N ALA A 120 -14.73 -1.84 -4.76
CA ALA A 120 -14.99 -1.74 -6.19
C ALA A 120 -13.83 -1.09 -6.99
N ARG A 121 -12.99 -0.30 -6.32
CA ARG A 121 -11.84 0.40 -6.92
C ARG A 121 -10.51 -0.33 -6.69
N ALA A 122 -10.51 -1.41 -5.92
CA ALA A 122 -9.30 -2.13 -5.59
C ALA A 122 -8.78 -2.97 -6.78
N TRP A 123 -7.47 -3.06 -6.88
CA TRP A 123 -6.72 -3.81 -7.88
C TRP A 123 -5.77 -4.78 -7.18
N GLN A 124 -5.64 -5.96 -7.77
CA GLN A 124 -4.75 -7.00 -7.25
C GLN A 124 -3.30 -6.51 -7.23
N GLY A 125 -2.54 -6.96 -6.23
CA GLY A 125 -1.12 -6.63 -6.07
C GLY A 125 -0.83 -5.34 -5.30
N TYR A 126 -1.83 -4.48 -5.08
CA TYR A 126 -1.68 -3.25 -4.30
C TYR A 126 -2.12 -3.43 -2.84
N SER A 127 -1.48 -2.66 -1.95
CA SER A 127 -1.95 -2.42 -0.58
C SER A 127 -2.85 -1.19 -0.51
N TYR A 128 -3.86 -1.24 0.35
CA TYR A 128 -4.79 -0.16 0.63
C TYR A 128 -4.73 0.16 2.12
N LEU A 129 -3.94 1.18 2.46
CA LEU A 129 -3.78 1.64 3.83
C LEU A 129 -4.91 2.63 4.18
N ILE A 130 -5.64 2.36 5.25
CA ILE A 130 -6.74 3.20 5.72
C ILE A 130 -6.40 3.74 7.10
N VAL A 131 -6.43 5.06 7.22
CA VAL A 131 -6.17 5.77 8.47
C VAL A 131 -7.47 6.34 9.02
N SER A 132 -7.86 5.91 10.21
CA SER A 132 -8.96 6.51 10.95
C SER A 132 -8.43 7.53 11.94
N LEU A 133 -8.95 8.76 11.88
CA LEU A 133 -8.75 9.78 12.91
C LEU A 133 -10.00 9.80 13.80
N ARG A 134 -10.00 8.97 14.83
CA ARG A 134 -11.13 8.90 15.79
C ARG A 134 -11.13 10.13 16.70
N GLU A 135 -12.31 10.55 17.13
CA GLU A 135 -12.49 11.71 18.04
C GLU A 135 -11.77 11.54 19.39
N ASN A 136 -11.45 10.31 19.80
CA ASN A 136 -10.71 10.01 21.02
C ASN A 136 -9.19 10.29 20.91
N GLY A 137 -8.71 10.78 19.76
CA GLY A 137 -7.34 11.24 19.56
C GLY A 137 -6.31 10.16 19.24
N MET A 138 -6.70 8.87 19.19
CA MET A 138 -5.79 7.80 18.78
C MET A 138 -6.02 7.43 17.31
N PRO A 139 -5.06 7.72 16.42
CA PRO A 139 -5.16 7.29 15.04
C PRO A 139 -5.05 5.76 14.93
N GLU A 140 -5.89 5.17 14.09
CA GLU A 140 -5.87 3.74 13.79
C GLU A 140 -5.46 3.54 12.34
N CYS A 141 -4.49 2.67 12.08
CA CYS A 141 -3.98 2.38 10.74
C CYS A 141 -4.15 0.90 10.44
N ARG A 142 -4.81 0.57 9.32
CA ARG A 142 -4.98 -0.81 8.85
C ARG A 142 -4.66 -0.91 7.37
N SER A 143 -4.13 -2.05 6.93
CA SER A 143 -3.88 -2.32 5.51
C SER A 143 -4.84 -3.38 5.00
N TRP A 144 -5.19 -3.29 3.73
CA TRP A 144 -6.07 -4.23 3.05
C TRP A 144 -5.48 -4.56 1.69
N ALA A 145 -5.65 -5.81 1.25
CA ALA A 145 -5.23 -6.25 -0.08
C ALA A 145 -6.30 -7.18 -0.66
N LEU A 146 -6.48 -7.11 -1.99
CA LEU A 146 -7.32 -8.09 -2.68
C LEU A 146 -6.65 -9.46 -2.61
N ASP A 147 -7.45 -10.48 -2.31
CA ASP A 147 -6.99 -11.87 -2.37
C ASP A 147 -6.63 -12.30 -3.80
N ALA A 148 -6.00 -13.47 -3.90
CA ALA A 148 -5.43 -13.96 -5.15
C ALA A 148 -6.48 -14.17 -6.27
N ASP A 149 -7.75 -14.40 -5.93
CA ASP A 149 -8.84 -14.47 -6.90
C ASP A 149 -9.50 -13.10 -7.16
N GLY A 150 -9.10 -12.06 -6.44
CA GLY A 150 -9.48 -10.67 -6.66
C GLY A 150 -10.91 -10.37 -6.25
N ARG A 151 -11.48 -11.18 -5.35
CA ARG A 151 -12.89 -11.13 -4.99
C ARG A 151 -13.15 -10.51 -3.64
N ARG A 152 -12.18 -10.53 -2.74
CA ARG A 152 -12.34 -10.02 -1.37
C ARG A 152 -11.12 -9.21 -0.96
N LEU A 153 -11.37 -8.02 -0.45
CA LEU A 153 -10.40 -7.33 0.38
C LEU A 153 -10.25 -8.07 1.70
N ARG A 154 -9.01 -8.41 2.03
CA ARG A 154 -8.63 -9.01 3.31
C ARG A 154 -7.68 -8.08 4.03
N GLU A 155 -7.78 -8.06 5.35
CA GLU A 155 -6.82 -7.33 6.18
C GLU A 155 -5.42 -7.90 5.92
N GLU A 156 -4.50 -6.99 5.64
CA GLU A 156 -3.10 -7.22 5.39
C GLU A 156 -2.31 -6.81 6.62
N GLU A 157 -1.38 -7.65 7.05
CA GLU A 157 -0.56 -7.37 8.23
C GLU A 157 0.36 -6.17 7.95
N ILE A 158 0.33 -5.18 8.84
CA ILE A 158 1.30 -4.09 8.83
C ILE A 158 2.43 -4.46 9.78
N ARG A 159 3.64 -4.58 9.25
CA ARG A 159 4.86 -4.65 10.03
C ARG A 159 5.51 -3.29 10.08
N GLU A 160 5.41 -2.64 11.23
CA GLU A 160 6.07 -1.37 11.45
C GLU A 160 7.57 -1.54 11.65
N ILE A 161 8.37 -0.80 10.87
CA ILE A 161 9.82 -0.85 10.93
C ILE A 161 10.33 0.40 11.63
N PHE A 162 10.92 0.22 12.80
CA PHE A 162 11.66 1.26 13.51
C PHE A 162 13.09 1.22 12.99
N GLU A 163 13.46 2.23 12.20
CA GLU A 163 14.85 2.37 11.77
C GLU A 163 15.68 2.78 12.99
N ASP A 164 16.53 1.87 13.48
CA ASP A 164 17.47 2.19 14.56
C ASP A 164 18.34 3.36 14.12
N GLY A 165 18.29 4.46 14.87
CA GLY A 165 19.21 5.58 14.72
C GLY A 165 20.65 5.07 14.91
N SER A 166 21.27 4.66 13.81
CA SER A 166 22.61 4.08 13.81
C SER A 166 23.49 4.80 12.79
N GLY A 167 24.38 5.63 13.36
CA GLY A 167 25.62 6.13 12.77
C GLY A 167 25.43 7.33 11.85
N GLY A 168 25.63 8.58 12.29
CA GLY A 168 26.85 9.02 12.94
C GLY A 168 27.97 9.23 11.91
N LYS A 169 27.90 10.35 11.19
CA LYS A 169 28.99 11.33 11.05
C LYS A 169 28.50 12.56 10.27
#